data_AF-W9XF70-F1
#
_entry.id   AF-W9XF70-F1
#
_cell.length_a   1.000
_cell.length_b   1.000
_cell.length_c   1.000
_cell.angle_alpha   90.00
_cell.angle_beta   90.00
_cell.angle_gamma   90.00
#
_symmetry.space_group_name_H-M   'P 1'
#
loop_
_entity.id
_entity.type
_entity.pdbx_description
1 polymer ?
#
loop_
_entity_poly.entity_id
_entity_poly.type
_entity_poly.pdbx_seq_one_letter_code
_entity_poly.pdbx_strand_id
1 'polypeptide(L)'
;MSLFTDLFLSYKDKWVAQHSFTTRNGPYYAPVGGNPPAAESQAAEVDRWSRLHGRFGSSRFNTVFLLLFRLFYHASSFEVAHTGYPKRLYLPLFSETVSKSPEEARDENPLNTPANQGLPDLFKTFKRFSTKEWLETLLQDPSEFKNLKVNSITWIKALASPFSHEFIQFIVEDSVSRQRTRIAAGREETGDWVLVGWNWASGDTPSHHYNLPLPLLSVTFEDPNKKPDLRALAYVLSATTEKHPAYKFRREMCWWYAETVLEVMHEQFGGKVKEWEWSRYRYSFIVKTSFIRRRALTKHAESFKRQLAEEMSY
;
A
#
# COMPACT_ATOMS: atom_id res chain seq x y z
N MET A 1 -28.27 16.84 -2.95
CA MET A 1 -27.33 16.04 -2.14
C MET A 1 -27.68 14.53 -2.14
N SER A 2 -28.95 14.12 -2.36
CA SER A 2 -29.35 12.70 -2.32
C SER A 2 -28.86 11.85 -3.50
N LEU A 3 -28.83 12.39 -4.73
CA LEU A 3 -28.57 11.65 -5.98
C LEU A 3 -27.34 10.71 -5.98
N PHE A 4 -26.30 10.99 -5.18
CA PHE A 4 -25.14 10.11 -5.05
C PHE A 4 -25.33 8.99 -4.02
N THR A 5 -26.07 9.25 -2.94
CA THR A 5 -26.49 8.27 -1.92
C THR A 5 -27.53 7.31 -2.50
N ASP A 6 -28.45 7.84 -3.32
CA ASP A 6 -29.46 7.06 -4.03
C ASP A 6 -28.81 6.12 -5.07
N LEU A 7 -27.78 6.62 -5.77
CA LEU A 7 -26.95 5.80 -6.67
C LEU A 7 -26.18 4.71 -5.91
N PHE A 8 -25.66 5.02 -4.72
CA PHE A 8 -24.89 4.12 -3.86
C PHE A 8 -25.73 2.92 -3.37
N LEU A 9 -26.93 3.18 -2.84
CA LEU A 9 -27.87 2.11 -2.45
C LEU A 9 -28.29 1.28 -3.68
N SER A 10 -28.68 1.94 -4.79
CA SER A 10 -29.08 1.25 -6.02
C SER A 10 -27.97 0.36 -6.60
N TYR A 11 -26.69 0.71 -6.44
CA TYR A 11 -25.57 -0.09 -6.94
C TYR A 11 -25.28 -1.30 -6.04
N LYS A 12 -25.43 -1.17 -4.72
CA LYS A 12 -25.27 -2.28 -3.76
C LYS A 12 -26.28 -3.40 -4.05
N ASP A 13 -27.55 -3.04 -4.23
CA ASP A 13 -28.62 -4.01 -4.42
C ASP A 13 -28.56 -4.68 -5.82
N LYS A 14 -28.20 -3.92 -6.86
CA LYS A 14 -28.00 -4.46 -8.22
C LYS A 14 -26.81 -5.40 -8.33
N TRP A 15 -25.75 -5.19 -7.54
CA TRP A 15 -24.56 -6.05 -7.57
C TRP A 15 -24.84 -7.46 -7.04
N VAL A 16 -25.68 -7.57 -5.99
CA VAL A 16 -26.16 -8.86 -5.47
C VAL A 16 -27.01 -9.60 -6.50
N ALA A 17 -27.87 -8.88 -7.23
CA ALA A 17 -28.75 -9.48 -8.25
C ALA A 17 -28.03 -9.97 -9.53
N GLN A 18 -26.89 -9.39 -9.89
CA GLN A 18 -26.22 -9.64 -11.18
C GLN A 18 -25.28 -10.85 -11.25
N HIS A 19 -25.04 -11.56 -10.14
CA HIS A 19 -24.13 -12.72 -10.13
C HIS A 19 -24.84 -14.08 -10.33
N SER A 20 -26.09 -14.03 -10.80
CA SER A 20 -26.90 -15.20 -11.17
C SER A 20 -26.71 -15.59 -12.66
N PHE A 21 -25.79 -16.53 -12.88
CA PHE A 21 -25.77 -17.50 -13.99
C PHE A 21 -25.52 -17.11 -15.47
N THR A 22 -24.85 -18.07 -16.14
CA THR A 22 -24.80 -18.40 -17.58
C THR A 22 -24.02 -17.53 -18.58
N THR A 23 -23.18 -18.23 -19.34
CA THR A 23 -22.42 -17.77 -20.50
C THR A 23 -23.15 -18.05 -21.81
N ARG A 24 -23.16 -17.09 -22.74
CA ARG A 24 -23.27 -17.39 -24.17
C ARG A 24 -22.56 -16.34 -25.04
N ASN A 25 -21.93 -16.82 -26.11
CA ASN A 25 -21.01 -16.05 -26.95
C ASN A 25 -21.75 -15.27 -28.05
N GLY A 26 -21.18 -14.14 -28.48
CA GLY A 26 -21.43 -13.55 -29.79
C GLY A 26 -20.19 -13.67 -30.70
N PRO A 27 -20.24 -13.25 -31.98
CA PRO A 27 -19.09 -13.16 -32.86
C PRO A 27 -18.61 -11.73 -33.20
N TYR A 28 -17.38 -11.66 -33.71
CA TYR A 28 -16.52 -10.49 -33.95
C TYR A 28 -16.75 -9.76 -35.27
N TYR A 29 -16.21 -8.52 -35.38
CA TYR A 29 -15.48 -8.03 -36.57
C TYR A 29 -14.29 -7.12 -36.15
N ALA A 30 -13.32 -6.92 -37.05
CA ALA A 30 -11.98 -6.35 -36.80
C ALA A 30 -11.67 -5.07 -37.65
N PRO A 31 -10.58 -4.32 -37.40
CA PRO A 31 -10.44 -2.90 -37.81
C PRO A 31 -9.36 -2.58 -38.87
N VAL A 32 -9.35 -1.30 -39.31
CA VAL A 32 -8.34 -0.57 -40.12
C VAL A 32 -8.33 0.91 -39.63
N GLY A 33 -7.26 1.71 -39.66
CA GLY A 33 -5.84 1.50 -39.96
C GLY A 33 -5.16 2.78 -40.52
N GLY A 34 -4.05 3.28 -39.92
CA GLY A 34 -3.32 4.46 -40.42
C GLY A 34 -2.35 5.14 -39.41
N ASN A 35 -1.24 5.70 -39.93
CA ASN A 35 -0.10 6.39 -39.27
C ASN A 35 0.67 7.18 -40.37
N PRO A 36 1.72 7.99 -40.11
CA PRO A 36 1.94 9.13 -39.19
C PRO A 36 2.26 10.43 -40.04
N PRO A 37 3.01 11.49 -39.62
CA PRO A 37 4.48 11.50 -39.35
C PRO A 37 4.95 12.50 -38.23
N ALA A 38 6.24 12.91 -38.22
CA ALA A 38 6.94 13.55 -37.09
C ALA A 38 7.89 14.74 -37.45
N ALA A 39 8.29 15.54 -36.45
CA ALA A 39 9.50 16.41 -36.31
C ALA A 39 9.48 17.08 -34.90
N GLU A 40 10.50 17.07 -34.03
CA GLU A 40 11.72 17.93 -33.96
C GLU A 40 11.46 19.45 -33.77
N SER A 41 12.17 20.22 -32.92
CA SER A 41 13.28 19.93 -31.96
C SER A 41 13.45 21.07 -30.89
N GLN A 42 14.41 20.89 -29.97
CA GLN A 42 15.16 21.94 -29.21
C GLN A 42 14.44 22.97 -28.30
N ALA A 43 14.51 22.76 -26.98
CA ALA A 43 14.56 23.81 -25.94
C ALA A 43 14.98 23.21 -24.57
N ALA A 44 16.28 23.08 -24.30
CA ALA A 44 16.76 22.33 -23.13
C ALA A 44 18.09 22.82 -22.51
N GLU A 45 18.16 24.07 -22.02
CA GLU A 45 19.39 24.53 -21.33
C GLU A 45 19.24 25.54 -20.16
N VAL A 46 18.09 25.60 -19.48
CA VAL A 46 17.94 26.40 -18.24
C VAL A 46 17.38 25.59 -17.05
N ASP A 47 16.74 24.46 -17.32
CA ASP A 47 15.97 23.68 -16.33
C ASP A 47 16.78 22.55 -15.64
N ARG A 48 18.07 22.77 -15.34
CA ARG A 48 18.96 21.71 -14.84
C ARG A 48 19.04 21.58 -13.31
N TRP A 49 18.72 22.64 -12.56
CA TRP A 49 18.92 22.70 -11.11
C TRP A 49 17.65 22.46 -10.26
N SER A 50 16.46 22.62 -10.83
CA SER A 50 15.18 22.38 -10.14
C SER A 50 14.78 20.89 -10.04
N ARG A 51 15.58 19.98 -10.61
CA ARG A 51 15.25 18.56 -10.80
C ARG A 51 15.77 17.60 -9.72
N LEU A 52 16.37 18.11 -8.64
CA LEU A 52 17.00 17.26 -7.61
C LEU A 52 16.08 16.77 -6.47
N HIS A 53 14.85 17.28 -6.34
CA HIS A 53 13.87 16.83 -5.33
C HIS A 53 12.55 16.40 -5.99
N GLY A 54 12.54 15.18 -6.54
CA GLY A 54 11.39 14.62 -7.24
C GLY A 54 10.26 14.19 -6.29
N ARG A 55 9.20 15.00 -6.20
CA ARG A 55 7.87 14.53 -5.79
C ARG A 55 7.37 13.47 -6.78
N PHE A 56 6.71 12.42 -6.31
CA PHE A 56 6.28 11.31 -7.15
C PHE A 56 5.32 11.72 -8.29
N GLY A 57 5.67 11.30 -9.51
CA GLY A 57 4.75 10.99 -10.61
C GLY A 57 3.96 12.15 -11.26
N SER A 58 4.53 12.77 -12.30
CA SER A 58 3.77 13.57 -13.27
C SER A 58 3.17 12.69 -14.39
N SER A 59 1.90 12.30 -14.25
CA SER A 59 1.19 11.52 -15.28
C SER A 59 0.54 12.42 -16.36
N ARG A 60 0.82 12.11 -17.64
CA ARG A 60 0.29 12.82 -18.82
C ARG A 60 -1.08 12.34 -19.31
N PHE A 61 -1.78 11.48 -18.58
CA PHE A 61 -3.19 11.18 -18.87
C PHE A 61 -4.09 11.55 -17.70
N ASN A 62 -5.15 12.28 -18.01
CA ASN A 62 -6.07 12.91 -17.07
C ASN A 62 -5.46 14.02 -16.18
N THR A 63 -4.43 14.71 -16.67
CA THR A 63 -3.82 15.88 -15.99
C THR A 63 -4.86 16.92 -15.59
N VAL A 64 -5.93 17.14 -16.37
CA VAL A 64 -7.00 18.10 -16.00
C VAL A 64 -7.83 17.62 -14.80
N PHE A 65 -8.32 16.38 -14.76
CA PHE A 65 -9.09 15.90 -13.60
C PHE A 65 -8.22 15.65 -12.38
N LEU A 66 -6.97 15.18 -12.55
CA LEU A 66 -6.03 15.05 -11.45
C LEU A 66 -5.57 16.42 -10.95
N LEU A 67 -5.38 17.42 -11.83
CA LEU A 67 -5.22 18.81 -11.40
C LEU A 67 -6.47 19.30 -10.68
N LEU A 68 -7.68 19.06 -11.18
CA LEU A 68 -8.90 19.51 -10.49
C LEU A 68 -9.02 18.87 -9.10
N PHE A 69 -8.87 17.56 -8.95
CA PHE A 69 -8.86 16.93 -7.62
C PHE A 69 -7.70 17.41 -6.73
N ARG A 70 -6.50 17.62 -7.29
CA ARG A 70 -5.32 18.09 -6.55
C ARG A 70 -5.37 19.59 -6.22
N LEU A 71 -6.04 20.40 -7.03
CA LEU A 71 -6.34 21.82 -6.82
C LEU A 71 -7.47 21.97 -5.81
N PHE A 72 -8.54 21.18 -5.91
CA PHE A 72 -9.58 21.12 -4.87
C PHE A 72 -8.98 20.63 -3.54
N TYR A 73 -8.05 19.67 -3.56
CA TYR A 73 -7.30 19.24 -2.38
C TYR A 73 -6.46 20.40 -1.81
N HIS A 74 -5.54 20.99 -2.59
CA HIS A 74 -4.67 22.06 -2.11
C HIS A 74 -5.41 23.35 -1.73
N ALA A 75 -6.43 23.77 -2.47
CA ALA A 75 -7.27 24.92 -2.11
C ALA A 75 -8.08 24.65 -0.82
N SER A 76 -8.59 23.43 -0.64
CA SER A 76 -9.21 22.99 0.62
C SER A 76 -8.22 22.94 1.79
N SER A 77 -6.94 22.67 1.54
CA SER A 77 -5.89 22.69 2.56
C SER A 77 -5.53 24.12 3.00
N PHE A 78 -5.68 25.10 2.11
CA PHE A 78 -5.37 26.50 2.40
C PHE A 78 -6.32 27.13 3.43
N GLU A 79 -7.60 26.77 3.43
CA GLU A 79 -8.56 27.25 4.45
C GLU A 79 -8.22 26.75 5.87
N VAL A 80 -7.51 25.62 5.99
CA VAL A 80 -7.04 25.09 7.29
C VAL A 80 -5.65 25.63 7.65
N ALA A 81 -4.88 26.15 6.68
CA ALA A 81 -3.52 26.63 6.88
C ALA A 81 -3.41 27.91 7.72
N HIS A 82 -4.53 28.59 8.01
CA HIS A 82 -4.56 29.74 8.93
C HIS A 82 -4.58 29.34 10.42
N THR A 83 -4.67 28.05 10.76
CA THR A 83 -4.55 27.55 12.14
C THR A 83 -3.54 26.42 12.28
N GLY A 84 -2.25 26.78 12.30
CA GLY A 84 -1.16 25.90 12.74
C GLY A 84 -0.38 25.23 11.59
N TYR A 85 0.92 25.50 11.55
CA TYR A 85 1.87 24.77 10.71
C TYR A 85 1.81 23.26 11.00
N PRO A 86 1.84 22.37 9.99
CA PRO A 86 1.95 20.95 10.23
C PRO A 86 3.31 20.63 10.86
N LYS A 87 3.29 20.17 12.12
CA LYS A 87 4.47 19.52 12.73
C LYS A 87 4.92 18.39 11.82
N ARG A 88 6.09 18.54 11.19
CA ARG A 88 6.81 17.47 10.50
C ARG A 88 6.98 16.33 11.49
N LEU A 89 6.59 15.11 11.11
CA LEU A 89 6.66 13.94 11.99
C LEU A 89 8.12 13.53 12.18
N TYR A 90 8.81 14.20 13.09
CA TYR A 90 10.06 13.71 13.65
C TYR A 90 9.72 12.72 14.76
N LEU A 91 9.97 11.43 14.50
CA LEU A 91 10.11 10.45 15.58
C LEU A 91 11.27 10.88 16.50
N PRO A 92 11.26 10.53 17.79
CA PRO A 92 12.43 10.74 18.64
C PRO A 92 13.65 10.04 18.03
N LEU A 93 14.74 10.77 17.84
CA LEU A 93 15.97 10.22 17.29
C LEU A 93 16.68 9.41 18.39
N PHE A 94 16.64 8.08 18.30
CA PHE A 94 17.30 7.21 19.27
C PHE A 94 18.75 6.93 18.85
N SER A 95 19.71 7.12 19.77
CA SER A 95 21.09 6.65 19.59
C SER A 95 21.18 5.20 20.03
N GLU A 96 21.69 4.33 19.16
CA GLU A 96 21.90 2.91 19.44
C GLU A 96 23.38 2.67 19.76
N THR A 97 23.66 2.09 20.94
CA THR A 97 25.03 1.88 21.42
C THR A 97 25.59 0.58 20.85
N VAL A 98 26.64 0.68 20.02
CA VAL A 98 27.25 -0.46 19.33
C VAL A 98 28.04 -1.37 20.29
N SER A 99 27.81 -2.68 20.20
CA SER A 99 28.76 -3.73 20.63
C SER A 99 28.94 -4.78 19.53
N LYS A 100 30.11 -5.43 19.49
CA LYS A 100 30.56 -6.30 18.38
C LYS A 100 30.19 -7.79 18.59
N SER A 101 30.23 -8.54 17.48
CA SER A 101 30.03 -9.98 17.36
C SER A 101 31.16 -10.83 18.00
N PRO A 102 31.02 -12.17 18.03
CA PRO A 102 31.65 -12.93 16.94
C PRO A 102 30.89 -14.19 16.41
N GLU A 103 31.24 -14.50 15.15
CA GLU A 103 31.43 -15.82 14.51
C GLU A 103 30.30 -16.82 14.22
N GLU A 104 30.65 -17.71 13.28
CA GLU A 104 29.77 -18.51 12.42
C GLU A 104 29.51 -19.93 12.95
N ALA A 105 28.38 -20.51 12.54
CA ALA A 105 28.29 -21.94 12.29
C ALA A 105 27.37 -22.19 11.09
N ARG A 106 27.88 -22.88 10.07
CA ARG A 106 27.05 -23.47 9.00
C ARG A 106 26.62 -24.85 9.46
N ASP A 107 25.36 -25.20 9.20
CA ASP A 107 25.00 -26.61 9.07
C ASP A 107 23.88 -26.77 8.05
N GLU A 108 23.99 -27.80 7.20
CA GLU A 108 23.02 -28.12 6.15
C GLU A 108 22.35 -29.47 6.46
N ASN A 109 21.03 -29.47 6.68
CA ASN A 109 20.08 -30.28 5.88
C ASN A 109 18.63 -30.13 6.39
N PRO A 110 17.62 -30.45 5.56
CA PRO A 110 16.26 -29.94 5.75
C PRO A 110 15.38 -30.84 6.62
N LEU A 111 14.74 -30.25 7.63
CA LEU A 111 13.54 -30.80 8.25
C LEU A 111 12.42 -29.77 8.15
N ASN A 112 11.18 -30.25 7.95
CA ASN A 112 9.99 -29.40 7.82
C ASN A 112 9.75 -28.56 9.09
N THR A 113 10.33 -27.36 9.15
CA THR A 113 10.02 -26.37 10.17
C THR A 113 8.60 -25.86 9.91
N PRO A 114 7.62 -26.06 10.81
CA PRO A 114 6.32 -25.43 10.65
C PRO A 114 6.52 -23.92 10.69
N ALA A 115 5.93 -23.24 9.71
CA ALA A 115 6.22 -21.85 9.43
C ALA A 115 5.92 -20.93 10.62
N ASN A 116 6.60 -19.78 10.64
CA ASN A 116 6.47 -18.75 11.68
C ASN A 116 6.92 -19.18 13.09
N GLN A 117 7.60 -20.33 13.27
CA GLN A 117 8.14 -20.73 14.58
C GLN A 117 9.11 -19.73 15.21
N GLY A 118 9.92 -19.05 14.39
CA GLY A 118 10.89 -18.04 14.83
C GLY A 118 10.31 -16.63 15.00
N LEU A 119 9.01 -16.45 14.74
CA LEU A 119 8.32 -15.18 14.89
C LEU A 119 7.55 -15.12 16.22
N PRO A 120 7.34 -13.91 16.78
CA PRO A 120 6.44 -13.66 17.91
C PRO A 120 5.05 -14.30 17.75
N ASP A 121 4.44 -14.73 18.86
CA ASP A 121 3.12 -15.40 18.87
C ASP A 121 2.02 -14.52 18.25
N LEU A 122 2.23 -13.20 18.30
CA LEU A 122 1.43 -12.17 17.64
C LEU A 122 1.24 -12.40 16.12
N PHE A 123 2.19 -13.06 15.46
CA PHE A 123 2.16 -13.35 14.01
C PHE A 123 1.73 -14.78 13.66
N LYS A 124 1.47 -15.65 14.65
CA LYS A 124 1.09 -17.05 14.41
C LYS A 124 -0.41 -17.25 14.17
N THR A 125 -1.23 -16.26 14.54
CA THR A 125 -2.70 -16.29 14.41
C THR A 125 -3.21 -14.97 13.87
N PHE A 126 -4.27 -15.01 13.07
CA PHE A 126 -4.87 -13.80 12.51
C PHE A 126 -5.41 -12.89 13.61
N LYS A 127 -4.92 -11.65 13.64
CA LYS A 127 -5.39 -10.60 14.55
C LYS A 127 -5.57 -9.29 13.79
N ARG A 128 -6.56 -8.50 14.23
CA ARG A 128 -6.90 -7.18 13.72
C ARG A 128 -6.89 -6.20 14.88
N PHE A 129 -6.04 -5.19 14.79
CA PHE A 129 -5.84 -4.15 15.81
C PHE A 129 -6.27 -2.79 15.26
N SER A 130 -6.71 -1.88 16.13
CA SER A 130 -6.64 -0.46 15.79
C SER A 130 -5.17 0.00 15.75
N THR A 131 -4.83 1.07 15.03
CA THR A 131 -3.43 1.55 14.96
C THR A 131 -2.85 1.96 16.31
N LYS A 132 -3.69 2.43 17.25
CA LYS A 132 -3.29 2.81 18.61
C LYS A 132 -3.01 1.57 19.47
N GLU A 133 -3.93 0.62 19.46
CA GLU A 133 -3.80 -0.67 20.15
C GLU A 133 -2.59 -1.48 19.64
N TRP A 134 -2.31 -1.41 18.33
CA TRP A 134 -1.11 -1.98 17.73
C TRP A 134 0.17 -1.35 18.30
N LEU A 135 0.23 -0.02 18.37
CA LEU A 135 1.35 0.69 18.97
C LEU A 135 1.50 0.36 20.47
N GLU A 136 0.41 0.37 21.23
CA GLU A 136 0.40 -0.01 22.65
C GLU A 136 0.92 -1.44 22.87
N THR A 137 0.50 -2.39 22.03
CA THR A 137 0.99 -3.79 22.06
C THR A 137 2.52 -3.87 21.92
N LEU A 138 3.11 -3.16 20.95
CA LEU A 138 4.57 -3.17 20.72
C LEU A 138 5.39 -2.33 21.72
N LEU A 139 4.71 -1.54 22.56
CA LEU A 139 5.33 -0.79 23.65
C LEU A 139 5.29 -1.58 24.97
N GLN A 140 4.38 -2.55 25.12
CA GLN A 140 4.28 -3.41 26.31
C GLN A 140 5.44 -4.40 26.41
N ASP A 141 5.80 -5.10 25.33
CA ASP A 141 7.04 -5.90 25.26
C ASP A 141 7.96 -5.40 24.13
N PRO A 142 8.85 -4.41 24.41
CA PRO A 142 9.88 -3.97 23.48
C PRO A 142 10.85 -5.07 23.02
N SER A 143 11.03 -6.11 23.84
CA SER A 143 12.11 -7.07 23.70
C SER A 143 11.78 -8.19 22.73
N GLU A 144 10.50 -8.59 22.67
CA GLU A 144 9.96 -9.58 21.73
C GLU A 144 10.15 -9.12 20.26
N PHE A 145 9.97 -7.83 19.98
CA PHE A 145 9.96 -7.30 18.60
C PHE A 145 11.28 -6.66 18.13
N LYS A 146 12.31 -6.58 18.98
CA LYS A 146 13.53 -5.79 18.73
C LYS A 146 14.29 -6.17 17.43
N ASN A 147 14.22 -7.44 17.04
CA ASN A 147 14.90 -7.97 15.85
C ASN A 147 14.09 -7.81 14.56
N LEU A 148 12.81 -7.43 14.64
CA LEU A 148 11.92 -7.32 13.49
C LEU A 148 12.14 -6.00 12.75
N LYS A 149 12.63 -6.11 11.51
CA LYS A 149 12.89 -4.99 10.61
C LYS A 149 11.96 -5.04 9.40
N VAL A 150 11.48 -3.88 8.96
CA VAL A 150 10.66 -3.72 7.76
C VAL A 150 11.59 -3.73 6.54
N ASN A 151 11.47 -4.77 5.72
CA ASN A 151 12.26 -4.93 4.49
C ASN A 151 11.65 -4.18 3.31
N SER A 152 10.34 -4.13 3.22
CA SER A 152 9.65 -3.36 2.18
C SER A 152 8.24 -2.96 2.60
N ILE A 153 7.75 -1.93 1.92
CA ILE A 153 6.38 -1.43 1.96
C ILE A 153 5.82 -1.46 0.54
N THR A 154 4.57 -1.84 0.36
CA THR A 154 3.87 -1.79 -0.93
C THR A 154 2.46 -1.24 -0.75
N TRP A 155 2.13 -0.20 -1.50
CA TRP A 155 0.79 0.32 -1.64
C TRP A 155 0.03 -0.53 -2.66
N ILE A 156 -1.11 -1.05 -2.27
CA ILE A 156 -1.92 -2.01 -3.00
C ILE A 156 -3.33 -1.44 -3.23
N LYS A 157 -3.91 -1.76 -4.38
CA LYS A 157 -5.36 -1.63 -4.65
C LYS A 157 -6.02 -2.99 -4.72
N ALA A 158 -7.07 -3.22 -3.95
CA ALA A 158 -7.90 -4.41 -4.07
C ALA A 158 -8.89 -4.28 -5.23
N LEU A 159 -8.67 -5.02 -6.33
CA LEU A 159 -9.51 -4.95 -7.53
C LEU A 159 -10.90 -5.59 -7.36
N ALA A 160 -11.07 -6.44 -6.35
CA ALA A 160 -12.36 -7.03 -6.00
C ALA A 160 -13.20 -6.16 -5.06
N SER A 161 -12.61 -5.14 -4.42
CA SER A 161 -13.33 -4.20 -3.58
C SER A 161 -14.32 -3.38 -4.44
N PRO A 162 -15.60 -3.23 -4.05
CA PRO A 162 -16.58 -2.42 -4.78
C PRO A 162 -16.13 -0.97 -5.02
N PHE A 163 -15.32 -0.43 -4.09
CA PHE A 163 -14.77 0.93 -4.16
C PHE A 163 -13.29 0.98 -4.56
N SER A 164 -12.73 -0.16 -5.02
CA SER A 164 -11.30 -0.27 -5.35
C SER A 164 -10.39 0.17 -4.19
N HIS A 165 -10.72 -0.28 -2.97
CA HIS A 165 -10.03 0.05 -1.71
C HIS A 165 -8.50 -0.03 -1.84
N GLU A 166 -7.82 0.95 -1.23
CA GLU A 166 -6.37 1.07 -1.27
C GLU A 166 -5.80 0.94 0.14
N PHE A 167 -4.78 0.10 0.29
CA PHE A 167 -4.17 -0.24 1.56
C PHE A 167 -2.65 -0.42 1.40
N ILE A 168 -1.95 -0.56 2.51
CA ILE A 168 -0.50 -0.80 2.55
C ILE A 168 -0.24 -2.20 3.06
N GLN A 169 0.75 -2.87 2.47
CA GLN A 169 1.33 -4.11 2.96
C GLN A 169 2.81 -3.91 3.25
N PHE A 170 3.30 -4.50 4.35
CA PHE A 170 4.69 -4.51 4.76
C PHE A 170 5.23 -5.94 4.71
N ILE A 171 6.49 -6.11 4.29
CA ILE A 171 7.26 -7.32 4.57
C ILE A 171 8.15 -7.02 5.77
N VAL A 172 7.94 -7.76 6.85
CA VAL A 172 8.76 -7.70 8.06
C VAL A 172 9.61 -8.96 8.12
N GLU A 173 10.87 -8.82 8.48
CA GLU A 173 11.84 -9.90 8.60
C GLU A 173 12.49 -9.86 9.97
N ASP A 174 12.56 -11.01 10.65
CA ASP A 174 13.42 -11.17 11.83
C ASP A 174 14.89 -11.20 11.38
N SER A 175 15.70 -10.30 11.90
CA SER A 175 17.14 -10.26 11.60
C SER A 175 17.87 -11.53 12.05
N VAL A 176 17.36 -12.24 13.07
CA VAL A 176 17.99 -13.45 13.63
C VAL A 176 17.55 -14.71 12.88
N SER A 177 16.29 -15.11 12.95
CA SER A 177 15.80 -16.34 12.30
C SER A 177 15.65 -16.23 10.78
N ARG A 178 15.79 -15.03 10.21
CA ARG A 178 15.55 -14.69 8.80
C ARG A 178 14.10 -14.96 8.34
N GLN A 179 13.20 -15.36 9.24
CA GLN A 179 11.79 -15.60 8.93
C GLN A 179 11.09 -14.28 8.62
N ARG A 180 10.11 -14.36 7.71
CA ARG A 180 9.35 -13.19 7.24
C ARG A 180 7.89 -13.32 7.61
N THR A 181 7.25 -12.19 7.87
CA THR A 181 5.80 -12.07 7.96
C THR A 181 5.29 -10.90 7.12
N ARG A 182 3.98 -10.90 6.83
CA ARG A 182 3.31 -9.80 6.13
C ARG A 182 2.30 -9.15 7.06
N ILE A 183 2.38 -7.82 7.14
CA ILE A 183 1.43 -6.97 7.86
C ILE A 183 0.66 -6.18 6.81
N ALA A 184 -0.64 -6.02 6.96
CA ALA A 184 -1.41 -5.03 6.20
C ALA A 184 -1.93 -3.92 7.10
N ALA A 185 -2.00 -2.70 6.59
CA ALA A 185 -2.66 -1.58 7.25
C ALA A 185 -3.53 -0.80 6.25
N GLY A 186 -4.73 -0.41 6.67
CA GLY A 186 -5.69 0.24 5.80
C GLY A 186 -6.73 1.06 6.54
N ARG A 187 -7.21 2.11 5.89
CA ARG A 187 -8.26 3.01 6.38
C ARG A 187 -9.63 2.61 5.84
N GLU A 188 -10.50 2.15 6.73
CA GLU A 188 -11.89 1.76 6.45
C GLU A 188 -12.87 2.77 7.08
N GLU A 189 -14.16 2.67 6.74
CA GLU A 189 -15.20 3.58 7.30
C GLU A 189 -15.33 3.50 8.83
N THR A 190 -14.95 2.34 9.40
CA THR A 190 -14.97 2.05 10.84
C THR A 190 -13.68 2.42 11.57
N GLY A 191 -12.64 2.88 10.88
CA GLY A 191 -11.35 3.24 11.48
C GLY A 191 -10.13 2.79 10.68
N ASP A 192 -8.95 2.98 11.26
CA ASP A 192 -7.67 2.56 10.69
C ASP A 192 -7.18 1.29 11.40
N TRP A 193 -6.90 0.26 10.59
CA TRP A 193 -6.72 -1.11 11.07
C TRP A 193 -5.36 -1.67 10.67
N VAL A 194 -4.77 -2.47 11.56
CA VAL A 194 -3.55 -3.25 11.31
C VAL A 194 -3.90 -4.74 11.39
N LEU A 195 -3.51 -5.50 10.37
CA LEU A 195 -3.81 -6.91 10.20
C LEU A 195 -2.50 -7.70 10.20
N VAL A 196 -2.40 -8.67 11.12
CA VAL A 196 -1.20 -9.51 11.33
C VAL A 196 -1.59 -10.99 11.42
N GLY A 197 -0.61 -11.88 11.24
CA GLY A 197 -0.79 -13.33 11.35
C GLY A 197 -1.79 -13.94 10.37
N TRP A 198 -2.09 -13.21 9.29
CA TRP A 198 -2.82 -13.74 8.14
C TRP A 198 -1.89 -14.62 7.31
N ASN A 199 -2.28 -15.87 7.05
CA ASN A 199 -1.65 -16.71 6.02
C ASN A 199 -2.08 -16.22 4.63
N TRP A 200 -1.19 -15.52 3.91
CA TRP A 200 -1.48 -15.01 2.58
C TRP A 200 -1.44 -16.10 1.50
N ALA A 201 -0.77 -17.24 1.76
CA ALA A 201 -0.65 -18.36 0.84
C ALA A 201 -1.89 -19.26 0.78
N SER A 202 -2.74 -19.32 1.82
CA SER A 202 -4.04 -20.00 1.71
C SER A 202 -4.93 -19.38 0.62
N GLY A 203 -4.71 -18.09 0.35
CA GLY A 203 -5.47 -17.31 -0.61
C GLY A 203 -6.82 -16.83 -0.11
N ASP A 204 -7.27 -17.28 1.06
CA ASP A 204 -8.43 -16.72 1.76
C ASP A 204 -8.10 -15.33 2.30
N THR A 205 -9.00 -14.37 2.14
CA THR A 205 -8.81 -13.00 2.63
C THR A 205 -9.75 -12.71 3.80
N PRO A 206 -9.31 -12.00 4.86
CA PRO A 206 -10.18 -11.56 5.96
C PRO A 206 -11.39 -10.73 5.52
N SER A 207 -11.31 -10.03 4.38
CA SER A 207 -12.46 -9.38 3.74
C SER A 207 -12.20 -9.10 2.25
N HIS A 208 -13.25 -8.74 1.51
CA HIS A 208 -13.14 -8.30 0.11
C HIS A 208 -12.27 -7.03 -0.09
N HIS A 209 -11.93 -6.29 0.98
CA HIS A 209 -11.01 -5.14 0.91
C HIS A 209 -9.56 -5.53 0.61
N TYR A 210 -9.21 -6.82 0.70
CA TYR A 210 -7.87 -7.34 0.46
C TYR A 210 -7.81 -8.31 -0.75
N ASN A 211 -8.95 -8.52 -1.44
CA ASN A 211 -9.03 -9.44 -2.58
C ASN A 211 -8.52 -8.83 -3.89
N LEU A 212 -7.81 -9.67 -4.66
CA LEU A 212 -7.08 -9.30 -5.88
C LEU A 212 -6.15 -8.09 -5.66
N PRO A 213 -5.07 -8.26 -4.87
CA PRO A 213 -4.12 -7.19 -4.57
C PRO A 213 -3.32 -6.80 -5.83
N LEU A 214 -3.49 -5.56 -6.30
CA LEU A 214 -2.73 -4.97 -7.39
C LEU A 214 -1.70 -3.96 -6.81
N PRO A 215 -0.38 -4.21 -6.89
CA PRO A 215 0.63 -3.35 -6.27
C PRO A 215 0.87 -2.09 -7.11
N LEU A 216 0.83 -0.91 -6.51
CA LEU A 216 0.89 0.39 -7.21
C LEU A 216 2.28 1.03 -7.09
N LEU A 217 2.82 1.05 -5.88
CA LEU A 217 4.16 1.51 -5.52
C LEU A 217 4.74 0.53 -4.50
N SER A 218 6.02 0.22 -4.64
CA SER A 218 6.78 -0.51 -3.62
C SER A 218 8.02 0.29 -3.24
N VAL A 219 8.40 0.30 -1.97
CA VAL A 219 9.70 0.81 -1.51
C VAL A 219 10.43 -0.31 -0.78
N THR A 220 11.67 -0.58 -1.19
CA THR A 220 12.55 -1.58 -0.57
C THR A 220 13.61 -0.87 0.25
N PHE A 221 13.73 -1.21 1.53
CA PHE A 221 14.72 -0.63 2.44
C PHE A 221 16.03 -1.45 2.35
N GLU A 222 16.97 -0.97 1.52
CA GLU A 222 18.21 -1.71 1.22
C GLU A 222 19.30 -1.51 2.30
N ASP A 223 19.43 -0.30 2.88
CA ASP A 223 20.42 0.05 3.90
C ASP A 223 20.08 -0.60 5.27
N PRO A 224 20.85 -1.61 5.75
CA PRO A 224 20.51 -2.33 6.98
C PRO A 224 20.45 -1.44 8.22
N ASN A 225 21.25 -0.37 8.26
CA ASN A 225 21.35 0.55 9.39
C ASN A 225 20.19 1.56 9.43
N LYS A 226 19.44 1.68 8.33
CA LYS A 226 18.26 2.57 8.21
C LYS A 226 16.96 1.81 7.99
N LYS A 227 16.97 0.47 8.03
CA LYS A 227 15.74 -0.31 7.98
C LYS A 227 14.83 0.09 9.15
N PRO A 228 13.56 0.48 8.90
CA PRO A 228 12.63 0.75 9.98
C PRO A 228 12.48 -0.51 10.83
N ASP A 229 12.44 -0.37 12.16
CA ASP A 229 11.96 -1.44 13.02
C ASP A 229 10.42 -1.44 13.08
N LEU A 230 9.87 -2.49 13.71
CA LEU A 230 8.42 -2.65 13.82
C LEU A 230 7.75 -1.53 14.65
N ARG A 231 8.47 -0.94 15.60
CA ARG A 231 7.98 0.16 16.45
C ARG A 231 7.88 1.46 15.67
N ALA A 232 8.90 1.79 14.88
CA ALA A 232 8.90 2.94 13.98
C ALA A 232 7.71 2.87 13.01
N LEU A 233 7.44 1.70 12.44
CA LEU A 233 6.25 1.45 11.64
C LEU A 233 4.96 1.75 12.44
N ALA A 234 4.80 1.19 13.64
CA ALA A 234 3.58 1.40 14.43
C ALA A 234 3.36 2.88 14.82
N TYR A 235 4.43 3.63 15.13
CA TYR A 235 4.33 5.07 15.33
C TYR A 235 3.86 5.81 14.07
N VAL A 236 4.39 5.48 12.89
CA VAL A 236 3.95 6.10 11.62
C VAL A 236 2.48 5.79 11.33
N LEU A 237 2.01 4.57 11.61
CA LEU A 237 0.61 4.19 11.47
C LEU A 237 -0.29 4.97 12.44
N SER A 238 0.01 4.99 13.74
CA SER A 238 -0.78 5.73 14.74
C SER A 238 -0.78 7.24 14.48
N ALA A 239 0.38 7.83 14.21
CA ALA A 239 0.50 9.26 13.93
C ALA A 239 -0.21 9.67 12.62
N THR A 240 -0.36 8.75 11.66
CA THR A 240 -1.18 9.01 10.46
C THR A 240 -2.66 9.01 10.79
N THR A 241 -3.13 8.08 11.62
CA THR A 241 -4.51 8.07 12.15
C THR A 241 -4.83 9.35 12.92
N GLU A 242 -3.94 9.75 13.84
CA GLU A 242 -4.11 10.91 14.72
C GLU A 242 -4.23 12.25 13.97
N LYS A 243 -3.57 12.40 12.82
CA LYS A 243 -3.73 13.61 11.96
C LYS A 243 -5.17 13.82 11.52
N HIS A 244 -5.90 12.75 11.21
CA HIS A 244 -7.27 12.80 10.70
C HIS A 244 -8.06 11.57 11.16
N PRO A 245 -8.53 11.53 12.42
CA PRO A 245 -9.09 10.32 13.03
C PRO A 245 -10.45 9.88 12.46
N ALA A 246 -11.18 10.80 11.83
CA ALA A 246 -12.46 10.50 11.17
C ALA A 246 -12.27 10.20 9.68
N TYR A 247 -12.86 9.11 9.21
CA TYR A 247 -12.95 8.79 7.78
C TYR A 247 -13.77 9.85 7.05
N LYS A 248 -13.20 10.50 6.02
CA LYS A 248 -13.97 11.40 5.14
C LYS A 248 -13.86 10.93 3.70
N PHE A 249 -14.94 10.36 3.19
CA PHE A 249 -15.05 9.81 1.82
C PHE A 249 -14.55 10.74 0.69
N ARG A 250 -14.61 12.07 0.88
CA ARG A 250 -14.18 13.08 -0.10
C ARG A 250 -12.72 13.53 0.02
N ARG A 251 -12.03 13.20 1.11
CA ARG A 251 -10.67 13.70 1.41
C ARG A 251 -9.83 12.57 2.02
N GLU A 252 -9.88 12.42 3.33
CA GLU A 252 -9.00 11.52 4.09
C GLU A 252 -9.56 10.08 4.13
N MET A 253 -9.68 9.45 2.95
CA MET A 253 -10.13 8.06 2.76
C MET A 253 -8.96 7.07 2.55
N CYS A 254 -9.26 5.83 2.13
CA CYS A 254 -8.29 4.73 2.03
C CYS A 254 -6.97 5.06 1.29
N TRP A 255 -7.04 5.68 0.11
CA TRP A 255 -5.84 6.07 -0.66
C TRP A 255 -4.98 7.12 0.05
N TRP A 256 -5.60 8.04 0.79
CA TRP A 256 -4.88 9.12 1.49
C TRP A 256 -4.04 8.55 2.63
N TYR A 257 -4.59 7.58 3.36
CA TYR A 257 -3.88 6.88 4.41
C TYR A 257 -2.69 6.10 3.83
N ALA A 258 -2.92 5.35 2.75
CA ALA A 258 -1.89 4.58 2.08
C ALA A 258 -0.74 5.45 1.53
N GLU A 259 -1.09 6.55 0.84
CA GLU A 259 -0.15 7.58 0.38
C GLU A 259 0.68 8.15 1.54
N THR A 260 0.01 8.65 2.57
CA THR A 260 0.67 9.33 3.71
C THR A 260 1.65 8.41 4.43
N VAL A 261 1.27 7.14 4.67
CA VAL A 261 2.16 6.16 5.30
C VAL A 261 3.37 5.86 4.42
N LEU A 262 3.18 5.70 3.10
CA LEU A 262 4.28 5.42 2.18
C LEU A 262 5.24 6.60 2.02
N GLU A 263 4.72 7.83 1.91
CA GLU A 263 5.53 9.04 1.84
C GLU A 263 6.33 9.25 3.13
N VAL A 264 5.72 9.12 4.32
CA VAL A 264 6.42 9.29 5.60
C VAL A 264 7.51 8.22 5.80
N MET A 265 7.22 6.95 5.51
CA MET A 265 8.22 5.89 5.59
C MET A 265 9.38 6.11 4.62
N HIS A 266 9.11 6.61 3.41
CA HIS A 266 10.16 6.91 2.43
C HIS A 266 10.97 8.16 2.79
N GLU A 267 10.35 9.23 3.32
CA GLU A 267 11.07 10.43 3.76
C GLU A 267 12.00 10.13 4.96
N GLN A 268 11.54 9.30 5.90
CA GLN A 268 12.31 8.97 7.12
C GLN A 268 13.42 7.93 6.87
N PHE A 269 13.14 6.86 6.12
CA PHE A 269 14.03 5.69 6.00
C PHE A 269 14.64 5.52 4.60
N GLY A 270 14.25 6.36 3.64
CA GLY A 270 14.72 6.28 2.25
C GLY A 270 14.23 5.01 1.56
N GLY A 271 15.17 4.26 0.97
CA GLY A 271 14.89 3.03 0.22
C GLY A 271 14.61 3.27 -1.28
N LYS A 272 14.66 2.18 -2.03
CA LYS A 272 14.51 2.16 -3.49
C LYS A 272 13.04 2.03 -3.88
N VAL A 273 12.52 3.00 -4.62
CA VAL A 273 11.13 2.99 -5.09
C VAL A 273 11.01 2.24 -6.42
N LYS A 274 10.03 1.33 -6.49
CA LYS A 274 9.55 0.69 -7.72
C LYS A 274 8.13 1.19 -8.00
N GLU A 275 7.97 1.87 -9.13
CA GLU A 275 6.66 2.16 -9.70
C GLU A 275 6.24 1.07 -10.67
N TRP A 276 5.02 0.55 -10.51
CA TRP A 276 4.47 -0.52 -11.36
C TRP A 276 3.76 0.08 -12.58
N GLU A 277 3.70 -0.62 -13.72
CA GLU A 277 3.17 -0.07 -14.99
C GLU A 277 1.71 0.45 -14.89
N TRP A 278 0.93 -0.17 -14.01
CA TRP A 278 -0.47 0.17 -13.74
C TRP A 278 -0.66 1.13 -12.55
N SER A 279 0.43 1.67 -11.98
CA SER A 279 0.41 2.62 -10.85
C SER A 279 -0.46 3.86 -11.10
N ARG A 280 -0.61 4.26 -12.37
CA ARG A 280 -1.51 5.33 -12.86
C ARG A 280 -2.99 5.17 -12.45
N TYR A 281 -3.38 4.03 -11.87
CA TYR A 281 -4.71 3.80 -11.33
C TYR A 281 -4.83 4.05 -9.80
N ARG A 282 -3.77 4.50 -9.10
CA ARG A 282 -3.87 5.13 -7.76
C ARG A 282 -4.97 6.18 -7.74
N TYR A 283 -5.63 6.37 -6.60
CA TYR A 283 -6.73 7.32 -6.37
C TYR A 283 -7.99 7.09 -7.23
N SER A 284 -8.00 6.07 -8.09
CA SER A 284 -9.10 5.84 -9.03
C SER A 284 -10.02 4.71 -8.60
N PHE A 285 -11.32 4.95 -8.69
CA PHE A 285 -12.34 3.92 -8.70
C PHE A 285 -12.25 3.19 -10.05
N ILE A 286 -11.77 1.94 -10.09
CA ILE A 286 -11.63 1.16 -11.34
C ILE A 286 -12.99 0.57 -11.74
N VAL A 287 -13.95 1.47 -11.98
CA VAL A 287 -15.36 1.14 -12.26
C VAL A 287 -15.65 1.15 -13.77
N LYS A 288 -14.84 1.85 -14.59
CA LYS A 288 -15.07 2.02 -16.04
C LYS A 288 -13.78 1.95 -16.88
N THR A 289 -13.06 0.84 -16.81
CA THR A 289 -12.09 0.48 -17.86
C THR A 289 -12.64 -0.66 -18.70
N SER A 290 -12.31 -0.73 -19.99
CA SER A 290 -12.85 -1.77 -20.88
C SER A 290 -12.57 -3.17 -20.31
N PHE A 291 -13.45 -4.12 -20.61
CA PHE A 291 -13.40 -5.48 -20.08
C PHE A 291 -12.03 -6.17 -20.30
N ILE A 292 -11.37 -5.87 -21.42
CA ILE A 292 -9.99 -6.31 -21.74
C ILE A 292 -9.00 -5.77 -20.71
N ARG A 293 -9.05 -4.47 -20.38
CA ARG A 293 -8.15 -3.85 -19.40
C ARG A 293 -8.42 -4.38 -17.99
N ARG A 294 -9.68 -4.58 -17.61
CA ARG A 294 -10.02 -5.18 -16.31
C ARG A 294 -9.42 -6.60 -16.20
N ARG A 295 -9.58 -7.43 -17.24
CA ARG A 295 -8.94 -8.77 -17.32
C ARG A 295 -7.42 -8.72 -17.19
N ALA A 296 -6.76 -7.76 -17.83
CA ALA A 296 -5.30 -7.60 -17.72
C ALA A 296 -4.87 -7.26 -16.27
N LEU A 297 -5.53 -6.28 -15.64
CA LEU A 297 -5.26 -5.90 -14.25
C LEU A 297 -5.54 -7.05 -13.27
N THR A 298 -6.61 -7.83 -13.49
CA THR A 298 -6.89 -9.04 -12.71
C THR A 298 -5.76 -10.06 -12.82
N LYS A 299 -5.24 -10.34 -14.03
CA LYS A 299 -4.09 -11.25 -14.21
C LYS A 299 -2.83 -10.76 -13.47
N HIS A 300 -2.55 -9.46 -13.46
CA HIS A 300 -1.42 -8.91 -12.70
C HIS A 300 -1.63 -9.03 -11.20
N ALA A 301 -2.84 -8.82 -10.69
CA ALA A 301 -3.17 -9.01 -9.28
C ALA A 301 -3.10 -10.49 -8.85
N GLU A 302 -3.52 -11.43 -9.71
CA GLU A 302 -3.36 -12.88 -9.48
C GLU A 302 -1.88 -13.33 -9.54
N SER A 303 -1.08 -12.71 -10.40
CA SER A 303 0.37 -12.95 -10.47
C SER A 303 1.06 -12.43 -9.22
N PHE A 304 0.68 -11.24 -8.74
CA PHE A 304 1.20 -10.69 -7.50
C PHE A 304 0.77 -11.53 -6.29
N LYS A 305 -0.50 -11.96 -6.21
CA LYS A 305 -0.97 -12.89 -5.16
C LYS A 305 -0.14 -14.18 -5.10
N ARG A 306 0.23 -14.75 -6.26
CA ARG A 306 1.14 -15.92 -6.32
C ARG A 306 2.54 -15.60 -5.82
N GLN A 307 3.15 -14.53 -6.31
CA GLN A 307 4.44 -14.03 -5.80
C GLN A 307 4.40 -13.81 -4.27
N LEU A 308 3.31 -13.24 -3.74
CA LEU A 308 3.15 -13.01 -2.30
C LEU A 308 3.19 -14.30 -1.47
N ALA A 309 2.65 -15.40 -2.02
CA ALA A 309 2.63 -16.72 -1.42
C ALA A 309 3.99 -17.45 -1.56
N GLU A 310 4.66 -17.30 -2.70
CA GLU A 310 5.94 -17.95 -3.02
C GLU A 310 7.14 -17.36 -2.26
N GLU A 311 7.14 -16.04 -1.99
CA GLU A 311 8.24 -15.33 -1.31
C GLU A 311 8.41 -15.62 0.20
N MET A 312 7.54 -16.47 0.77
CA MET A 312 7.29 -16.55 2.21
C MET A 312 7.13 -18.00 2.67
N SER A 313 7.74 -18.33 3.81
CA SER A 313 7.48 -19.58 4.52
C SER A 313 6.21 -19.41 5.36
N TYR A 314 5.09 -20.03 4.95
CA TYR A 314 3.74 -19.89 5.56
C TYR A 314 3.19 -21.17 6.18
#